data_AF-A0AAD3E405-F1
#
_entry.id   AF-A0AAD3E405-F1
#
_cell.length_a   1.000
_cell.length_b   1.000
_cell.length_c   1.000
_cell.angle_alpha   90.00
_cell.angle_beta   90.00
_cell.angle_gamma   90.00
#
_symmetry.space_group_name_H-M   'P 1'
#
loop_
_entity.id
_entity.type
_entity.pdbx_description
1 polymer ?
#
loop_
_entity_poly.entity_id
_entity_poly.type
_entity_poly.pdbx_seq_one_letter_code
_entity_poly.pdbx_strand_id
1 'polypeptide(L)'
;MPGKGREGPYSTNLPPLNDEELEMCRKAFNMFDKDASGTIDTKDLRTALSALGQNPSEEEMFVMISQVDEDGSRCIEFSEFVRVIQFNKALSARDADEQETLDAFVALGGNADRTGKISMDKLKSICEEFELTLSVDRLVKDADRDFNGFLTYDEFRVLLS
;
A
#
# COMPACT_ATOMS: atom_id res chain seq x y z
N MET A 1 0.86 0.03 -44.17
CA MET A 1 -0.40 0.30 -43.45
C MET A 1 -0.40 -0.55 -42.19
N PRO A 2 -0.90 -0.02 -41.06
CA PRO A 2 -0.23 0.15 -39.75
C PRO A 2 -0.48 -1.03 -38.80
N GLY A 3 0.17 -1.19 -37.64
CA GLY A 3 1.20 -0.43 -36.95
C GLY A 3 1.81 -1.35 -35.89
N LYS A 4 3.14 -1.29 -35.70
CA LYS A 4 3.79 -2.00 -34.59
C LYS A 4 3.26 -1.38 -33.30
N GLY A 5 2.49 -2.14 -32.53
CA GLY A 5 2.14 -1.82 -31.16
C GLY A 5 3.43 -1.53 -30.41
N ARG A 6 3.61 -0.29 -29.99
CA ARG A 6 4.62 0.07 -29.01
C ARG A 6 4.13 -0.52 -27.69
N GLU A 7 4.55 -1.74 -27.39
CA GLU A 7 4.40 -2.29 -26.05
C GLU A 7 5.41 -1.54 -25.17
N GLY A 8 4.93 -0.48 -24.52
CA GLY A 8 5.67 0.21 -23.47
C GLY A 8 5.93 -0.74 -22.29
N PRO A 9 6.94 -0.46 -21.45
CA PRO A 9 7.36 -1.33 -20.33
C PRO A 9 6.29 -1.56 -19.25
N TYR A 10 5.12 -0.91 -19.34
CA TYR A 10 3.98 -1.08 -18.45
C TYR A 10 2.89 -2.05 -18.97
N SER A 11 3.21 -2.90 -19.96
CA SER A 11 2.38 -4.09 -20.31
C SER A 11 2.50 -5.19 -19.26
N THR A 12 2.36 -4.86 -17.98
CA THR A 12 2.39 -5.83 -16.89
C THR A 12 0.99 -5.91 -16.28
N ASN A 13 0.53 -7.14 -16.06
CA ASN A 13 -0.70 -7.46 -15.32
C ASN A 13 -0.57 -6.93 -13.89
N LEU A 14 -0.81 -5.64 -13.67
CA LEU A 14 -0.92 -5.07 -12.34
C LEU A 14 -2.22 -5.57 -11.70
N PRO A 15 -2.20 -5.93 -10.40
CA PRO A 15 -3.39 -6.39 -9.73
C PRO A 15 -4.47 -5.30 -9.80
N PRO A 16 -5.71 -5.64 -10.18
CA PRO A 16 -6.79 -4.67 -10.21
C PRO A 16 -7.01 -4.08 -8.82
N LEU A 17 -7.28 -2.78 -8.77
CA LEU A 17 -7.71 -2.14 -7.53
C LEU A 17 -9.12 -2.65 -7.18
N ASN A 18 -9.38 -2.84 -5.89
CA ASN A 18 -10.73 -3.15 -5.44
C ASN A 18 -11.62 -1.89 -5.52
N ASP A 19 -12.94 -2.04 -5.35
CA ASP A 19 -13.89 -0.93 -5.48
C ASP A 19 -13.58 0.23 -4.52
N GLU A 20 -13.11 -0.07 -3.31
CA GLU A 20 -12.77 0.94 -2.30
C GLU A 20 -11.54 1.76 -2.68
N GLU A 21 -10.51 1.10 -3.20
CA GLU A 21 -9.28 1.73 -3.71
C GLU A 21 -9.53 2.53 -4.98
N LEU A 22 -10.37 2.01 -5.88
CA LEU A 22 -10.77 2.75 -7.06
C LEU A 22 -11.53 4.02 -6.67
N GLU A 23 -12.39 3.94 -5.65
CA GLU A 23 -13.10 5.10 -5.13
C GLU A 23 -12.17 6.09 -4.42
N MET A 24 -11.18 5.61 -3.67
CA MET A 24 -10.13 6.47 -3.11
C MET A 24 -9.30 7.14 -4.20
N CYS A 25 -8.93 6.41 -5.26
CA CYS A 25 -8.24 6.98 -6.41
C CYS A 25 -9.08 8.05 -7.08
N ARG A 26 -10.39 7.83 -7.23
CA ARG A 26 -11.32 8.79 -7.81
C ARG A 26 -11.50 10.03 -6.94
N LYS A 27 -11.60 9.87 -5.62
CA LYS A 27 -11.66 10.98 -4.66
C LYS A 27 -10.37 11.79 -4.67
N ALA A 28 -9.22 11.11 -4.67
CA ALA A 28 -7.92 11.75 -4.80
C ALA A 28 -7.86 12.51 -6.13
N PHE A 29 -8.13 11.85 -7.25
CA PHE A 29 -8.13 12.46 -8.58
C PHE A 29 -9.00 13.71 -8.66
N ASN A 30 -10.25 13.66 -8.17
CA ASN A 30 -11.12 14.84 -8.09
C ASN A 30 -10.63 15.93 -7.13
N MET A 31 -9.78 15.57 -6.15
CA MET A 31 -9.17 16.55 -5.25
C MET A 31 -8.01 17.29 -5.93
N PHE A 32 -7.30 16.60 -6.83
CA PHE A 32 -6.25 17.14 -7.71
C PHE A 32 -6.88 17.98 -8.84
N ASP A 33 -7.81 17.41 -9.62
CA ASP A 33 -8.52 18.03 -10.74
C ASP A 33 -9.51 19.11 -10.25
N LYS A 34 -9.03 20.35 -10.07
CA LYS A 34 -9.83 21.45 -9.52
C LYS A 34 -10.83 22.02 -10.51
N ASP A 35 -10.51 21.96 -11.79
CA ASP A 35 -11.35 22.47 -12.86
C ASP A 35 -12.33 21.44 -13.40
N ALA A 36 -12.29 20.20 -12.89
CA ALA A 36 -13.09 19.07 -13.31
C ALA A 36 -12.94 18.80 -14.82
N SER A 37 -11.74 19.05 -15.35
CA SER A 37 -11.39 18.80 -16.75
C SER A 37 -11.34 17.31 -17.08
N GLY A 38 -11.23 16.44 -16.06
CA GLY A 38 -11.06 15.00 -16.21
C GLY A 38 -9.61 14.59 -16.44
N THR A 39 -8.67 15.53 -16.32
CA THR A 39 -7.22 15.33 -16.49
C THR A 39 -6.46 16.19 -15.48
N ILE A 40 -5.39 15.68 -14.87
CA ILE A 40 -4.58 16.48 -13.95
C ILE A 40 -3.47 17.14 -14.75
N ASP A 41 -3.52 18.47 -14.90
CA ASP A 41 -2.43 19.22 -15.52
C ASP A 41 -1.38 19.66 -14.48
N THR A 42 -0.25 20.19 -14.94
CA THR A 42 0.83 20.72 -14.09
C THR A 42 0.36 21.65 -12.96
N LYS A 43 -0.67 22.46 -13.18
CA LYS A 43 -1.21 23.43 -12.22
C LYS A 43 -2.03 22.75 -11.14
N ASP A 44 -2.81 21.75 -11.51
CA ASP A 44 -3.61 20.94 -10.58
C ASP A 44 -2.69 20.13 -9.68
N LEU A 45 -1.69 19.47 -10.27
CA LEU A 45 -0.67 18.72 -9.54
C LEU A 45 0.06 19.62 -8.55
N ARG A 46 0.47 20.82 -9.00
CA ARG A 46 1.13 21.82 -8.13
C ARG A 46 0.24 22.25 -6.98
N THR A 47 -1.04 22.52 -7.25
CA THR A 47 -1.99 22.99 -6.24
C THR A 47 -2.17 21.93 -5.15
N ALA A 48 -2.29 20.67 -5.55
CA ALA A 48 -2.47 19.57 -4.63
C ALA A 48 -1.20 19.20 -3.85
N LEU A 49 -0.02 19.23 -4.49
CA LEU A 49 1.24 19.05 -3.78
C LEU A 49 1.44 20.16 -2.74
N SER A 50 1.09 21.40 -3.08
CA SER A 50 1.11 22.52 -2.13
C SER A 50 0.14 22.30 -0.96
N ALA A 51 -1.03 21.70 -1.22
CA ALA A 51 -1.98 21.32 -0.15
C ALA A 51 -1.44 20.20 0.77
N LEU A 52 -0.56 19.34 0.26
CA LEU A 52 0.18 18.33 1.03
C LEU A 52 1.45 18.90 1.71
N GLY A 53 1.72 20.20 1.55
CA GLY A 53 2.90 20.87 2.10
C GLY A 53 4.18 20.65 1.28
N GLN A 54 4.08 20.08 0.08
CA GLN A 54 5.20 19.90 -0.84
C GLN A 54 5.16 20.96 -1.96
N ASN A 55 6.27 21.68 -2.16
CA ASN A 55 6.40 22.67 -3.23
C ASN A 55 7.51 22.25 -4.20
N PRO A 56 7.26 21.30 -5.11
CA PRO A 56 8.22 20.96 -6.14
C PRO A 56 8.43 22.12 -7.12
N SER A 57 9.61 22.16 -7.72
CA SER A 57 9.94 23.09 -8.80
C SER A 57 9.18 22.75 -10.10
N GLU A 58 9.09 23.69 -11.04
CA GLU A 58 8.45 23.43 -12.34
C GLU A 58 9.16 22.29 -13.12
N GLU A 59 10.47 22.19 -12.96
CA GLU A 59 11.31 21.15 -13.55
C GLU A 59 10.94 19.78 -13.00
N GLU A 60 10.81 19.66 -11.68
CA GLU A 60 10.37 18.43 -11.02
C GLU A 60 8.93 18.07 -11.39
N MET A 61 8.02 19.04 -11.50
CA MET A 61 6.65 18.83 -11.96
C MET A 61 6.64 18.19 -13.35
N PHE A 62 7.46 18.73 -14.25
CA PHE A 62 7.54 18.25 -15.62
C PHE A 62 8.11 16.84 -15.69
N VAL A 63 9.12 16.55 -14.86
CA VAL A 63 9.69 15.21 -14.72
C VAL A 63 8.69 14.23 -14.10
N MET A 64 7.89 14.67 -13.13
CA MET A 64 6.84 13.84 -12.51
C MET A 64 5.77 13.48 -13.54
N ILE A 65 5.25 14.46 -14.29
CA ILE A 65 4.25 14.19 -15.34
C ILE A 65 4.86 13.33 -16.44
N SER A 66 6.06 13.65 -16.94
CA SER A 66 6.69 12.89 -18.03
C SER A 66 7.02 11.44 -17.67
N GLN A 67 7.08 11.08 -16.39
CA GLN A 67 7.26 9.70 -15.95
C GLN A 67 5.96 8.88 -15.98
N VAL A 68 4.82 9.56 -15.95
CA VAL A 68 3.49 8.97 -15.84
C VAL A 68 2.72 9.05 -17.16
N ASP A 69 2.92 10.15 -17.88
CA ASP A 69 2.37 10.47 -19.20
C ASP A 69 2.94 9.51 -20.26
N GLU A 70 2.22 8.42 -20.52
CA GLU A 70 2.62 7.40 -21.48
C GLU A 70 2.21 7.78 -22.91
N ASP A 71 1.14 8.58 -23.05
CA ASP A 71 0.58 8.97 -24.34
C ASP A 71 1.14 10.29 -24.88
N GLY A 72 1.86 11.05 -24.04
CA GLY A 72 2.48 12.33 -24.38
C GLY A 72 1.48 13.48 -24.38
N SER A 73 0.33 13.32 -23.72
CA SER A 73 -0.71 14.34 -23.57
C SER A 73 -0.26 15.51 -22.69
N ARG A 74 0.81 15.34 -21.90
CA ARG A 74 1.30 16.26 -20.87
C ARG A 74 0.31 16.53 -19.74
N CYS A 75 -0.71 15.69 -19.63
CA CYS A 75 -1.68 15.69 -18.56
C CYS A 75 -1.75 14.26 -18.02
N ILE A 76 -2.15 14.08 -16.76
CA ILE A 76 -2.35 12.75 -16.20
C ILE A 76 -3.82 12.41 -16.31
N GLU A 77 -4.16 11.42 -17.14
CA GLU A 77 -5.51 10.89 -17.23
C GLU A 77 -5.85 10.01 -16.01
N PHE A 78 -7.13 9.82 -15.72
CA PHE A 78 -7.56 8.93 -14.63
C PHE A 78 -6.99 7.51 -14.77
N SER A 79 -6.91 7.00 -16.01
CA SER A 79 -6.35 5.69 -16.33
C SER A 79 -4.87 5.59 -15.95
N GLU A 80 -4.09 6.64 -16.20
CA GLU A 80 -2.66 6.71 -15.91
C GLU A 80 -2.42 6.87 -14.41
N PHE A 81 -3.24 7.71 -13.74
CA PHE A 81 -3.22 7.87 -12.29
C PHE A 81 -3.46 6.53 -11.57
N VAL A 82 -4.48 5.78 -11.99
CA VAL A 82 -4.76 4.45 -11.45
C VAL A 82 -3.58 3.50 -11.67
N ARG A 83 -2.92 3.57 -12.83
CA ARG A 83 -1.75 2.75 -13.15
C ARG A 83 -0.57 3.03 -12.23
N VAL A 84 -0.32 4.32 -11.92
CA VAL A 84 0.71 4.72 -10.94
C VAL A 84 0.38 4.19 -9.55
N ILE A 85 -0.88 4.31 -9.12
CA ILE A 85 -1.28 3.79 -7.81
C ILE A 85 -1.18 2.27 -7.78
N GLN A 86 -1.55 1.56 -8.84
CA GLN A 86 -1.37 0.11 -8.95
C GLN A 86 0.10 -0.29 -8.92
N PHE A 87 0.97 0.43 -9.62
CA PHE A 87 2.41 0.19 -9.64
C PHE A 87 3.04 0.49 -8.27
N ASN A 88 2.69 1.62 -7.67
CA ASN A 88 3.15 2.00 -6.35
C ASN A 88 2.63 1.00 -5.32
N LYS A 89 1.37 0.56 -5.38
CA LYS A 89 0.83 -0.51 -4.53
C LYS A 89 1.56 -1.84 -4.75
N ALA A 90 1.91 -2.22 -5.97
CA ALA A 90 2.69 -3.44 -6.21
C ALA A 90 4.12 -3.34 -5.65
N LEU A 91 4.67 -2.12 -5.55
CA LEU A 91 5.97 -1.86 -4.91
C LEU A 91 5.84 -1.76 -3.38
N SER A 92 4.84 -1.04 -2.86
CA SER A 92 4.59 -0.83 -1.43
C SER A 92 3.88 -1.99 -0.74
N ALA A 93 3.29 -2.93 -1.48
CA ALA A 93 2.88 -4.23 -0.95
C ALA A 93 4.08 -5.08 -0.49
N ARG A 94 5.32 -4.68 -0.82
CA ARG A 94 6.53 -5.30 -0.28
C ARG A 94 7.00 -4.66 1.03
N ASP A 95 6.54 -3.44 1.35
CA ASP A 95 6.97 -2.65 2.51
C ASP A 95 5.84 -2.44 3.56
N ALA A 96 4.57 -2.58 3.17
CA ALA A 96 3.41 -2.47 4.08
C ALA A 96 3.30 -3.67 5.04
N ASP A 97 3.82 -4.84 4.67
CA ASP A 97 3.83 -6.06 5.48
C ASP A 97 4.55 -5.84 6.82
N GLU A 98 5.69 -5.15 6.80
CA GLU A 98 6.57 -5.08 7.97
C GLU A 98 6.02 -4.14 9.05
N GLN A 99 5.40 -3.03 8.64
CA GLN A 99 4.83 -2.02 9.53
C GLN A 99 3.48 -2.45 10.11
N GLU A 100 2.62 -3.09 9.32
CA GLU A 100 1.35 -3.66 9.79
C GLU A 100 1.61 -4.85 10.73
N THR A 101 2.57 -5.72 10.38
CA THR A 101 3.03 -6.80 11.26
C THR A 101 3.60 -6.26 12.57
N LEU A 102 4.34 -5.15 12.53
CA LEU A 102 4.88 -4.54 13.74
C LEU A 102 3.78 -3.95 14.63
N ASP A 103 2.79 -3.27 14.04
CA ASP A 103 1.67 -2.68 14.79
C ASP A 103 0.84 -3.78 15.47
N ALA A 104 0.53 -4.86 14.74
CA ALA A 104 -0.16 -6.02 15.29
C ALA A 104 0.66 -6.73 16.38
N PHE A 105 1.99 -6.86 16.20
CA PHE A 105 2.89 -7.42 17.20
C PHE A 105 2.89 -6.61 18.49
N VAL A 106 2.94 -5.27 18.39
CA VAL A 106 2.88 -4.36 19.54
C VAL A 106 1.52 -4.43 20.23
N ALA A 107 0.42 -4.47 19.48
CA ALA A 107 -0.93 -4.58 20.02
C ALA A 107 -1.13 -5.85 20.86
N LEU A 108 -0.49 -6.96 20.48
CA LEU A 108 -0.54 -8.23 21.19
C LEU A 108 0.42 -8.31 22.39
N GLY A 109 1.26 -7.29 22.60
CA GLY A 109 2.16 -7.17 23.75
C GLY A 109 3.65 -7.32 23.43
N GLY A 110 4.03 -7.26 22.15
CA GLY A 110 5.41 -7.07 21.72
C GLY A 110 5.89 -5.62 21.85
N ASN A 111 7.17 -5.36 21.55
CA ASN A 111 7.72 -4.00 21.54
C ASN A 111 7.89 -3.47 20.12
N ALA A 112 7.75 -2.15 19.95
CA ALA A 112 7.96 -1.45 18.68
C ALA A 112 9.41 -1.55 18.17
N ASP A 113 10.35 -1.92 19.05
CA ASP A 113 11.76 -2.14 18.71
C ASP A 113 11.99 -3.52 18.05
N ARG A 114 10.93 -4.25 17.67
CA ARG A 114 10.97 -5.68 17.23
C ARG A 114 11.52 -6.64 18.29
N THR A 115 11.64 -6.15 19.52
CA THR A 115 12.01 -6.91 20.70
C THR A 115 10.77 -7.23 21.52
N GLY A 116 10.93 -8.00 22.59
CA GLY A 116 9.79 -8.49 23.35
C GLY A 116 9.24 -9.77 22.75
N LYS A 117 8.36 -10.42 23.51
CA LYS A 117 7.79 -11.71 23.16
C LYS A 117 6.35 -11.71 23.61
N ILE A 118 5.45 -12.16 22.74
CA ILE A 118 4.05 -12.31 23.09
C ILE A 118 3.90 -13.64 23.80
N SER A 119 3.45 -13.65 25.05
CA SER A 119 3.16 -14.91 25.73
C SER A 119 1.95 -15.59 25.12
N MET A 120 2.05 -16.89 24.83
CA MET A 120 0.94 -17.61 24.19
C MET A 120 -0.30 -17.69 25.08
N ASP A 121 -0.13 -17.65 26.41
CA ASP A 121 -1.24 -17.51 27.35
C ASP A 121 -1.99 -16.18 27.17
N LYS A 122 -1.26 -15.09 26.92
CA LYS A 122 -1.86 -13.77 26.68
C LYS A 122 -2.53 -13.71 25.31
N LEU A 123 -1.89 -14.29 24.29
CA LEU A 123 -2.47 -14.46 22.96
C LEU A 123 -3.79 -15.27 23.04
N LYS A 124 -3.80 -16.35 23.82
CA LYS A 124 -5.01 -17.15 24.08
C LYS A 124 -6.13 -16.34 24.73
N SER A 125 -5.82 -15.58 25.78
CA SER A 125 -6.82 -14.72 26.43
C SER A 125 -7.39 -13.69 25.47
N ILE A 126 -6.55 -13.06 24.64
CA ILE A 126 -7.01 -12.08 23.64
C ILE A 126 -7.85 -12.77 22.56
N CYS A 127 -7.43 -13.92 22.03
CA CYS A 127 -8.21 -14.62 21.02
C CYS A 127 -9.58 -15.09 21.53
N GLU A 128 -9.68 -15.50 22.79
CA GLU A 128 -10.97 -15.79 23.46
C GLU A 128 -11.80 -14.52 23.67
N GLU A 129 -11.17 -13.41 24.05
CA GLU A 129 -11.83 -12.13 24.32
C GLU A 129 -12.37 -11.45 23.06
N PHE A 130 -11.68 -11.60 21.92
CA PHE A 130 -12.07 -11.02 20.64
C PHE A 130 -12.91 -11.97 19.75
N GLU A 131 -13.34 -13.13 20.28
CA GLU A 131 -14.14 -14.15 19.56
C GLU A 131 -13.56 -14.51 18.18
N LEU A 132 -12.23 -14.51 18.04
CA LEU A 132 -11.59 -14.89 16.79
C LEU A 132 -11.86 -16.37 16.54
N THR A 133 -12.58 -16.69 15.47
CA THR A 133 -12.98 -18.07 15.11
C THR A 133 -11.82 -19.01 14.78
N LEU A 134 -10.59 -18.50 14.83
CA LEU A 134 -9.37 -19.25 14.63
C LEU A 134 -9.12 -20.16 15.84
N SER A 135 -8.88 -21.45 15.56
CA SER A 135 -8.53 -22.42 16.60
C SER A 135 -7.18 -22.05 17.21
N VAL A 136 -7.19 -21.36 18.35
CA VAL A 136 -5.99 -20.84 19.00
C VAL A 136 -4.97 -21.94 19.28
N ASP A 137 -5.40 -23.17 19.58
CA ASP A 137 -4.47 -24.30 19.78
C ASP A 137 -3.65 -24.66 18.53
N ARG A 138 -4.24 -24.51 17.34
CA ARG A 138 -3.53 -24.72 16.07
C ARG A 138 -2.65 -23.52 15.75
N LEU A 139 -3.18 -22.32 15.93
CA LEU A 139 -2.43 -21.08 15.70
C LEU A 139 -1.20 -21.00 16.61
N VAL A 140 -1.34 -21.41 17.88
CA VAL A 140 -0.22 -21.48 18.82
C VAL A 140 0.85 -22.46 18.37
N LYS A 141 0.46 -23.65 17.89
CA LYS A 141 1.41 -24.67 17.40
C LYS A 141 2.08 -24.31 16.09
N ASP A 142 1.37 -23.62 15.19
CA ASP A 142 1.94 -23.17 13.91
C ASP A 142 2.83 -21.93 14.09
N ALA A 143 2.52 -21.09 15.08
CA ALA A 143 3.26 -19.86 15.34
C ALA A 143 4.51 -20.08 16.19
N ASP A 144 4.43 -20.83 17.30
CA ASP A 144 5.56 -21.11 18.22
C ASP A 144 6.40 -22.28 17.68
N ARG A 145 7.35 -21.98 16.79
CA ARG A 145 8.14 -23.01 16.10
C ARG A 145 9.20 -23.63 17.00
N ASP A 146 9.69 -22.87 17.97
CA ASP A 146 10.67 -23.36 18.91
C ASP A 146 10.05 -23.91 20.22
N PHE A 147 8.71 -23.94 20.30
CA PHE A 147 7.92 -24.48 21.40
C PHE A 147 8.29 -23.88 22.76
N ASN A 148 8.69 -22.61 22.78
CA ASN A 148 9.15 -21.93 23.98
C ASN A 148 7.99 -21.30 24.78
N GLY A 149 6.76 -21.31 24.24
CA GLY A 149 5.58 -20.71 24.85
C GLY A 149 5.46 -19.19 24.66
N PHE A 150 6.29 -18.61 23.80
CA PHE A 150 6.35 -17.20 23.47
C PHE A 150 6.52 -17.01 21.96
N LEU A 151 5.86 -16.00 21.42
CA LEU A 151 5.98 -15.64 20.03
C LEU A 151 6.90 -14.43 19.86
N THR A 152 7.95 -14.61 19.06
CA THR A 152 8.84 -13.52 18.67
C THR A 152 8.34 -12.80 17.42
N TYR A 153 8.90 -11.63 17.11
CA TYR A 153 8.54 -10.87 15.90
C TYR A 153 8.76 -11.70 14.61
N ASP A 154 9.85 -12.46 14.55
CA ASP A 154 10.19 -13.30 13.40
C ASP A 154 9.14 -14.41 13.19
N GLU A 155 8.72 -15.04 14.28
CA GLU A 155 7.67 -16.08 14.24
C GLU A 155 6.29 -15.51 13.93
N PHE A 156 5.95 -14.35 14.51
CA PHE A 156 4.72 -13.64 14.21
C PHE A 156 4.66 -13.18 12.75
N ARG A 157 5.79 -12.73 12.20
CA ARG A 157 5.90 -12.41 10.77
C ARG A 157 5.66 -13.63 9.90
N VAL A 158 6.26 -14.79 10.22
CA VAL A 158 6.03 -15.99 9.41
C VAL A 158 4.61 -16.55 9.60
N LEU A 159 3.93 -16.25 10.70
CA LEU A 159 2.52 -16.58 10.88
C LEU A 159 1.61 -15.78 9.92
N LEU A 160 1.98 -14.53 9.62
CA LEU A 160 1.22 -13.64 8.72
C LEU A 160 1.64 -13.74 7.24
N SER A 161 2.77 -14.41 6.96
CA SER A 161 3.29 -14.65 5.61
C SER A 161 2.68 -15.87 4.92
#